data_AF-A0A1B4PQI8-F1
#
_entry.id   AF-A0A1B4PQI8-F1
#
_cell.length_a   1.000
_cell.length_b   1.000
_cell.length_c   1.000
_cell.angle_alpha   90.00
_cell.angle_beta   90.00
_cell.angle_gamma   90.00
#
_symmetry.space_group_name_H-M   'P 1'
#
loop_
_entity.id
_entity.type
_entity.pdbx_description
1 polymer ?
#
loop_
_entity_poly.entity_id
_entity_poly.type
_entity_poly.pdbx_seq_one_letter_code
_entity_poly.pdbx_strand_id
1 'polypeptide(L)'
;MRTLQLNHAISGWKRLPALLLCAAALLSVQSLPASAQQPDDPVATRKGAADWLDRVQQAAQQQSYEGTFVYQRGGYVQSSRIAHVASRDGEFERIETLDGKPRKLLRHNDELYTFVPERKLCVVERRQTRDSFPALLGASGEHVMSVYDAKSLGKDRVAGIDAQVVELVPKDAYRFTYKLWADARTGLLLRSQTLDANDHVLEQIAFSQLQMGGAGAADKSAIMSGMRNLSGWTVVRPPVATVDMEAQGWQLAPSVAGFQKIREVRRPMAARDAGEPPIPVDQAVFTDGLATISVFIEPAEKNTRKEGAGSTGATNVLVKRRGDYWITVLGEVPPATLQQFASAIEYKASK
;
A
#
# COMPACT_ATOMS: atom_id res chain seq x y z
N MET A 1 22.54 -39.67 -57.15
CA MET A 1 21.51 -39.57 -58.22
C MET A 1 20.82 -38.22 -58.09
N ARG A 2 20.92 -37.38 -59.15
CA ARG A 2 20.22 -36.10 -59.41
C ARG A 2 20.43 -35.00 -58.36
N THR A 3 21.35 -34.02 -58.46
CA THR A 3 21.65 -32.98 -59.49
C THR A 3 20.43 -32.31 -60.11
N LEU A 4 20.25 -31.02 -59.81
CA LEU A 4 19.94 -29.98 -60.80
C LEU A 4 20.42 -28.60 -60.30
N GLN A 5 21.33 -28.03 -61.08
CA GLN A 5 21.86 -26.67 -61.02
C GLN A 5 20.98 -25.68 -61.82
N LEU A 6 21.31 -24.39 -61.67
CA LEU A 6 21.39 -23.28 -62.66
C LEU A 6 20.62 -22.04 -62.15
N ASN A 7 21.27 -20.93 -61.76
CA ASN A 7 22.13 -19.95 -62.47
C ASN A 7 21.34 -18.81 -63.15
N HIS A 8 21.64 -17.57 -62.72
CA HIS A 8 22.04 -16.36 -63.48
C HIS A 8 22.06 -15.19 -62.48
N ALA A 9 23.18 -14.55 -62.11
CA ALA A 9 24.12 -13.70 -62.86
C ALA A 9 23.40 -12.48 -63.49
N ILE A 10 23.80 -11.21 -63.31
CA ILE A 10 24.99 -10.55 -63.90
C ILE A 10 25.10 -9.08 -63.39
N SER A 11 26.34 -8.62 -63.13
CA SER A 11 27.00 -7.29 -63.37
C SER A 11 26.25 -5.96 -63.13
N GLY A 12 26.82 -4.88 -62.57
CA GLY A 12 28.21 -4.42 -62.45
C GLY A 12 28.38 -3.00 -63.04
N TRP A 13 29.42 -2.28 -62.59
CA TRP A 13 29.99 -0.97 -63.03
C TRP A 13 29.69 0.26 -62.15
N LYS A 14 30.59 1.24 -61.95
CA LYS A 14 32.07 1.43 -62.01
C LYS A 14 32.30 2.92 -61.63
N ARG A 15 33.30 3.16 -60.77
CA ARG A 15 34.27 4.30 -60.73
C ARG A 15 33.82 5.78 -60.57
N LEU A 16 34.41 6.40 -59.54
CA LEU A 16 34.84 7.83 -59.34
C LEU A 16 35.55 8.46 -60.57
N PRO A 17 35.88 9.79 -60.67
CA PRO A 17 36.15 10.78 -59.59
C PRO A 17 35.78 12.28 -59.86
N ALA A 18 36.15 13.13 -58.88
CA ALA A 18 36.82 14.44 -59.00
C ALA A 18 36.04 15.77 -58.82
N LEU A 19 36.53 16.50 -57.80
CA LEU A 19 36.80 17.96 -57.71
C LEU A 19 35.64 18.95 -57.67
N LEU A 20 35.52 19.65 -56.54
CA LEU A 20 35.32 21.10 -56.49
C LEU A 20 35.80 21.65 -55.14
N LEU A 21 36.90 22.41 -55.21
CA LEU A 21 37.33 23.36 -54.19
C LEU A 21 36.36 24.55 -54.18
N CYS A 22 35.81 24.89 -53.02
CA CYS A 22 35.32 26.23 -52.72
C CYS A 22 35.67 26.56 -51.27
N ALA A 23 36.58 27.51 -51.11
CA ALA A 23 36.85 28.22 -49.87
C ALA A 23 35.72 29.22 -49.61
N ALA A 24 35.16 29.25 -48.38
CA ALA A 24 34.46 30.43 -47.86
C ALA A 24 34.24 30.35 -46.34
N ALA A 25 34.73 31.40 -45.66
CA ALA A 25 34.25 31.98 -44.40
C ALA A 25 34.25 31.15 -43.11
N LEU A 26 35.19 31.51 -42.22
CA LEU A 26 35.12 31.35 -40.78
C LEU A 26 33.86 32.04 -40.22
N LEU A 27 32.81 31.28 -39.97
CA LEU A 27 31.74 31.68 -39.06
C LEU A 27 32.09 31.14 -37.68
N SER A 28 32.50 32.03 -36.78
CA SER A 28 32.60 31.76 -35.36
C SER A 28 31.21 31.41 -34.81
N VAL A 29 30.92 30.11 -34.68
CA VAL A 29 29.75 29.61 -33.98
C VAL A 29 29.97 29.89 -32.50
N GLN A 30 29.38 30.98 -32.00
CA GLN A 30 29.23 31.19 -30.57
C GLN A 30 28.18 30.18 -30.09
N SER A 31 28.64 29.08 -29.50
CA SER A 31 27.81 28.18 -28.71
C SER A 31 27.31 28.94 -27.49
N LEU A 32 26.12 29.51 -27.58
CA LEU A 32 25.37 29.91 -26.39
C LEU A 32 25.16 28.63 -25.56
N PRO A 33 25.48 28.62 -24.26
CA PRO A 33 25.07 27.52 -23.41
C PRO A 33 23.54 27.53 -23.41
N ALA A 34 22.95 26.53 -24.06
CA ALA A 34 21.56 26.20 -23.84
C ALA A 34 21.46 25.75 -22.38
N SER A 35 21.12 26.70 -21.49
CA SER A 35 20.61 26.36 -20.17
C SER A 35 19.30 25.64 -20.42
N ALA A 36 19.36 24.32 -20.55
CA ALA A 36 18.18 23.49 -20.43
C ALA A 36 17.65 23.73 -19.01
N GLN A 37 16.72 24.69 -18.88
CA GLN A 37 15.82 24.71 -17.75
C GLN A 37 15.06 23.39 -17.82
N GLN A 38 15.59 22.39 -17.12
CA GLN A 38 14.82 21.25 -16.69
C GLN A 38 13.57 21.85 -16.05
N PRO A 39 12.35 21.57 -16.55
CA PRO A 39 11.16 22.03 -15.85
C PRO A 39 11.31 21.60 -14.40
N ASP A 40 11.20 22.55 -13.47
CA ASP A 40 11.26 22.28 -12.04
C ASP A 40 10.23 21.18 -11.76
N ASP A 41 10.70 19.95 -11.60
CA ASP A 41 9.83 18.85 -11.29
C ASP A 41 9.28 19.13 -9.89
N PRO A 42 7.97 19.36 -9.73
CA PRO A 42 7.42 19.74 -8.44
C PRO A 42 7.73 18.68 -7.37
N VAL A 43 7.90 17.40 -7.74
CA VAL A 43 8.23 16.31 -6.83
C VAL A 43 9.73 16.25 -6.48
N ALA A 44 10.60 16.97 -7.21
CA ALA A 44 12.04 16.99 -6.92
C ALA A 44 12.38 17.69 -5.60
N THR A 45 11.48 18.53 -5.09
CA THR A 45 11.64 19.13 -3.75
C THR A 45 10.90 18.30 -2.71
N ARG A 46 11.45 18.23 -1.50
CA ARG A 46 10.81 17.55 -0.37
C ARG A 46 9.36 18.03 -0.13
N LYS A 47 9.15 19.35 -0.16
CA LYS A 47 7.83 19.95 0.04
C LYS A 47 6.86 19.55 -1.08
N GLY A 48 7.28 19.66 -2.34
CA GLY A 48 6.39 19.30 -3.44
C GLY A 48 6.11 17.79 -3.53
N ALA A 49 7.02 16.93 -3.07
CA ALA A 49 6.74 15.51 -2.87
C ALA A 49 5.73 15.25 -1.73
N ALA A 50 5.84 15.97 -0.61
CA ALA A 50 4.85 15.92 0.47
C ALA A 50 3.47 16.37 -0.02
N ASP A 51 3.39 17.52 -0.71
CA ASP A 51 2.16 18.05 -1.29
C ASP A 51 1.55 17.06 -2.31
N TRP A 52 2.40 16.37 -3.09
CA TRP A 52 1.96 15.33 -4.03
C TRP A 52 1.33 14.14 -3.30
N LEU A 53 1.94 13.66 -2.23
CA LEU A 53 1.38 12.58 -1.40
C LEU A 53 0.06 12.98 -0.74
N ASP A 54 -0.02 14.21 -0.20
CA ASP A 54 -1.25 14.72 0.39
C ASP A 54 -2.36 14.82 -0.66
N ARG A 55 -2.04 15.23 -1.89
CA ARG A 55 -2.98 15.21 -3.02
C ARG A 55 -3.46 13.80 -3.35
N VAL A 56 -2.57 12.80 -3.33
CA VAL A 56 -2.96 11.39 -3.54
C VAL A 56 -3.97 10.94 -2.49
N GLN A 57 -3.70 11.22 -1.22
CA GLN A 57 -4.60 10.87 -0.12
C GLN A 57 -5.95 11.60 -0.23
N GLN A 58 -5.93 12.90 -0.56
CA GLN A 58 -7.15 13.68 -0.73
C GLN A 58 -7.99 13.20 -1.91
N ALA A 59 -7.36 12.83 -3.03
CA ALA A 59 -8.06 12.33 -4.20
C ALA A 59 -8.82 11.03 -3.90
N ALA A 60 -8.22 10.11 -3.14
CA ALA A 60 -8.89 8.88 -2.71
C ALA A 60 -10.15 9.13 -1.85
N GLN A 61 -10.20 10.25 -1.11
CA GLN A 61 -11.32 10.59 -0.23
C GLN A 61 -12.39 11.45 -0.93
N GLN A 62 -11.98 12.31 -1.86
CA GLN A 62 -12.83 13.36 -2.42
C GLN A 62 -13.38 13.04 -3.81
N GLN A 63 -12.78 12.09 -4.52
CA GLN A 63 -13.26 11.69 -5.84
C GLN A 63 -14.29 10.58 -5.70
N SER A 64 -15.40 10.67 -6.43
CA SER A 64 -16.26 9.51 -6.65
C SER A 64 -15.74 8.71 -7.83
N TYR A 65 -15.71 7.39 -7.72
CA TYR A 65 -15.21 6.50 -8.77
C TYR A 65 -15.74 5.08 -8.61
N GLU A 66 -15.75 4.33 -9.69
CA GLU A 66 -15.97 2.88 -9.65
C GLU A 66 -14.96 2.16 -10.55
N GLY A 67 -14.63 0.93 -10.21
CA GLY A 67 -13.65 0.20 -10.98
C GLY A 67 -13.38 -1.20 -10.47
N THR A 68 -12.45 -1.87 -11.13
CA THR A 68 -11.89 -3.15 -10.70
C THR A 68 -10.39 -2.95 -10.49
N PHE A 69 -9.87 -3.43 -9.37
CA PHE A 69 -8.45 -3.49 -9.10
C PHE A 69 -8.02 -4.93 -8.83
N VAL A 70 -6.75 -5.18 -9.08
CA VAL A 70 -6.10 -6.48 -8.88
C VAL A 70 -5.03 -6.30 -7.82
N TYR A 71 -5.08 -7.14 -6.80
CA TYR A 71 -4.02 -7.31 -5.81
C TYR A 71 -3.20 -8.56 -6.17
N GLN A 72 -1.89 -8.41 -6.19
CA GLN A 72 -0.94 -9.47 -6.48
C GLN A 72 0.14 -9.54 -5.40
N ARG A 73 0.43 -10.76 -4.95
CA ARG A 73 1.50 -11.08 -4.00
C ARG A 73 2.11 -12.44 -4.34
N GLY A 74 3.36 -12.44 -4.80
CA GLY A 74 3.96 -13.65 -5.36
C GLY A 74 3.08 -14.25 -6.47
N GLY A 75 2.74 -15.53 -6.36
CA GLY A 75 1.82 -16.20 -7.29
C GLY A 75 0.32 -16.02 -6.98
N TYR A 76 -0.02 -15.34 -5.89
CA TYR A 76 -1.41 -15.08 -5.52
C TYR A 76 -1.93 -13.82 -6.22
N VAL A 77 -3.10 -13.92 -6.84
CA VAL A 77 -3.79 -12.82 -7.53
C VAL A 77 -5.25 -12.82 -7.09
N GLN A 78 -5.78 -11.64 -6.76
CA GLN A 78 -7.19 -11.46 -6.44
C GLN A 78 -7.71 -10.16 -7.04
N SER A 79 -8.84 -10.25 -7.72
CA SER A 79 -9.58 -9.13 -8.28
C SER A 79 -10.68 -8.68 -7.33
N SER A 80 -10.86 -7.37 -7.22
CA SER A 80 -11.90 -6.74 -6.42
C SER A 80 -12.56 -5.60 -7.18
N ARG A 81 -13.88 -5.48 -7.02
CA ARG A 81 -14.64 -4.32 -7.51
C ARG A 81 -14.82 -3.31 -6.40
N ILE A 82 -14.66 -2.04 -6.73
CA ILE A 82 -14.89 -0.91 -5.81
C ILE A 82 -15.89 0.08 -6.41
N ALA A 83 -16.76 0.61 -5.56
CA ALA A 83 -17.51 1.84 -5.81
C ALA A 83 -17.30 2.76 -4.61
N HIS A 84 -16.78 3.97 -4.85
CA HIS A 84 -16.55 5.00 -3.85
C HIS A 84 -17.34 6.25 -4.22
N VAL A 85 -18.10 6.78 -3.27
CA VAL A 85 -18.89 8.00 -3.42
C VAL A 85 -18.44 9.00 -2.36
N ALA A 86 -17.84 10.10 -2.83
CA ALA A 86 -17.63 11.28 -2.02
C ALA A 86 -18.88 12.16 -2.03
N SER A 87 -19.42 12.49 -0.85
CA SER A 87 -20.61 13.32 -0.73
C SER A 87 -20.56 14.24 0.48
N ARG A 88 -21.52 15.16 0.61
CA ARG A 88 -21.66 16.04 1.79
C ARG A 88 -21.86 15.27 3.09
N ASP A 89 -22.38 14.05 3.02
CA ASP A 89 -22.63 13.18 4.19
C ASP A 89 -21.43 12.29 4.54
N GLY A 90 -20.28 12.55 3.90
CA GLY A 90 -19.06 11.77 4.03
C GLY A 90 -18.85 10.79 2.88
N GLU A 91 -17.94 9.85 3.12
CA GLU A 91 -17.50 8.84 2.15
C GLU A 91 -18.32 7.56 2.27
N PHE A 92 -18.76 7.03 1.13
CA PHE A 92 -19.43 5.74 1.05
C PHE A 92 -18.63 4.83 0.13
N GLU A 93 -18.39 3.60 0.56
CA GLU A 93 -17.59 2.67 -0.22
C GLU A 93 -18.18 1.26 -0.17
N ARG A 94 -18.15 0.58 -1.33
CA ARG A 94 -18.45 -0.84 -1.48
C ARG A 94 -17.25 -1.50 -2.12
N ILE A 95 -16.73 -2.55 -1.48
CA ILE A 95 -15.69 -3.41 -2.05
C ILE A 95 -16.21 -4.85 -2.09
N GLU A 96 -16.05 -5.51 -3.23
CA GLU A 96 -16.48 -6.90 -3.44
C GLU A 96 -15.34 -7.73 -4.03
N THR A 97 -15.10 -8.92 -3.49
CA THR A 97 -14.18 -9.88 -4.09
C THR A 97 -14.81 -10.51 -5.33
N LEU A 98 -14.09 -10.52 -6.44
CA LEU A 98 -14.55 -11.13 -7.69
C LEU A 98 -14.05 -12.57 -7.85
N ASP A 99 -12.99 -12.93 -7.12
CA ASP A 99 -12.38 -14.26 -7.16
C ASP A 99 -12.60 -15.00 -5.84
N GLY A 100 -12.71 -16.32 -5.92
CA GLY A 100 -12.79 -17.21 -4.75
C GLY A 100 -14.07 -17.03 -3.93
N LYS A 101 -13.91 -17.01 -2.60
CA LYS A 101 -15.05 -16.97 -1.67
C LYS A 101 -15.62 -15.55 -1.59
N PRO A 102 -16.92 -15.35 -1.86
CA PRO A 102 -17.51 -14.01 -1.85
C PRO A 102 -17.30 -13.30 -0.51
N ARG A 103 -16.88 -12.04 -0.59
CA ARG A 103 -16.82 -11.07 0.51
C ARG A 103 -17.32 -9.74 -0.03
N LYS A 104 -18.10 -9.06 0.80
CA LYS A 104 -18.56 -7.69 0.52
C LYS A 104 -18.28 -6.83 1.73
N LEU A 105 -17.60 -5.72 1.53
CA LEU A 105 -17.37 -4.68 2.51
C LEU A 105 -18.21 -3.47 2.13
N LEU A 106 -18.99 -2.97 3.07
CA LEU A 106 -19.66 -1.68 2.97
C LEU A 106 -19.06 -0.75 4.02
N ARG A 107 -18.75 0.48 3.64
CA ARG A 107 -18.18 1.50 4.54
C ARG A 107 -18.95 2.81 4.41
N HIS A 108 -19.19 3.44 5.55
CA HIS A 108 -19.56 4.85 5.64
C HIS A 108 -18.64 5.51 6.65
N ASN A 109 -17.76 6.40 6.17
CA ASN A 109 -16.68 7.00 6.96
C ASN A 109 -15.82 5.94 7.68
N ASP A 110 -15.96 5.84 9.00
CA ASP A 110 -15.19 4.96 9.88
C ASP A 110 -15.93 3.66 10.22
N GLU A 111 -17.21 3.53 9.86
CA GLU A 111 -18.02 2.34 10.11
C GLU A 111 -17.91 1.36 8.96
N LEU A 112 -17.46 0.14 9.25
CA LEU A 112 -17.22 -0.93 8.28
C LEU A 112 -18.12 -2.12 8.56
N TYR A 113 -18.75 -2.64 7.52
CA TYR A 113 -19.62 -3.81 7.54
C TYR A 113 -19.08 -4.84 6.56
N THR A 114 -18.48 -5.90 7.10
CA THR A 114 -17.92 -7.00 6.31
C THR A 114 -18.86 -8.19 6.31
N PHE A 115 -19.44 -8.47 5.14
CA PHE A 115 -20.34 -9.59 4.90
C PHE A 115 -19.56 -10.82 4.42
N VAL A 116 -19.82 -11.96 5.07
CA VAL A 116 -19.28 -13.29 4.76
C VAL A 116 -20.46 -14.22 4.44
N PRO A 117 -20.93 -14.25 3.18
CA PRO A 117 -22.16 -14.94 2.78
C PRO A 117 -22.19 -16.43 3.14
N GLU A 118 -21.09 -17.15 2.93
CA GLU A 118 -20.99 -18.59 3.25
C GLU A 118 -21.31 -18.90 4.72
N ARG A 119 -21.06 -17.95 5.63
CA ARG A 119 -21.29 -18.11 7.07
C ARG A 119 -22.54 -17.37 7.55
N LYS A 120 -23.26 -16.69 6.65
CA LYS A 120 -24.31 -15.71 6.98
C LYS A 120 -23.87 -14.75 8.10
N LEU A 121 -22.61 -14.31 8.06
CA LEU A 121 -21.99 -13.48 9.08
C LEU A 121 -21.78 -12.05 8.57
N CYS A 122 -22.14 -11.06 9.37
CA CYS A 122 -21.79 -9.65 9.16
C CYS A 122 -20.95 -9.17 10.34
N VAL A 123 -19.69 -8.81 10.09
CA VAL A 123 -18.80 -8.23 11.11
C VAL A 123 -18.85 -6.71 10.98
N VAL A 124 -19.19 -6.03 12.07
CA VAL A 124 -19.24 -4.57 12.12
C VAL A 124 -18.10 -4.05 13.00
N GLU A 125 -17.25 -3.23 12.40
CA GLU A 125 -16.07 -2.63 13.03
C GLU A 125 -16.09 -1.11 12.86
N ARG A 126 -15.36 -0.41 13.73
CA ARG A 126 -15.04 1.00 13.56
C ARG A 126 -13.54 1.16 13.39
N ARG A 127 -13.09 1.67 12.25
CA ARG A 127 -11.67 1.92 11.96
C ARG A 127 -11.39 3.42 11.92
N GLN A 128 -10.38 3.86 12.66
CA GLN A 128 -9.99 5.28 12.73
C GLN A 128 -9.00 5.68 11.62
N THR A 129 -8.27 4.71 11.04
CA THR A 129 -7.31 4.96 9.95
C THR A 129 -7.90 4.57 8.60
N ARG A 130 -7.55 5.34 7.57
CA ARG A 130 -8.01 5.19 6.18
C ARG A 130 -6.81 4.96 5.25
N ASP A 131 -5.95 4.04 5.65
CA ASP A 131 -4.67 3.68 5.05
C ASP A 131 -4.81 2.49 4.07
N SER A 132 -5.88 2.48 3.26
CA SER A 132 -6.16 1.37 2.33
C SER A 132 -6.45 1.86 0.92
N PHE A 133 -5.87 1.16 -0.07
CA PHE A 133 -5.97 1.50 -1.48
C PHE A 133 -7.42 1.81 -1.91
N PRO A 134 -7.66 2.90 -2.67
CA PRO A 134 -6.67 3.81 -3.27
C PRO A 134 -6.04 4.86 -2.35
N ALA A 135 -6.48 4.98 -1.10
CA ALA A 135 -5.74 5.74 -0.10
C ALA A 135 -4.49 4.95 0.33
N LEU A 136 -3.46 5.62 0.85
CA LEU A 136 -2.30 4.87 1.39
C LEU A 136 -1.68 5.49 2.64
N LEU A 137 -1.94 6.78 2.91
CA LEU A 137 -1.23 7.46 3.96
C LEU A 137 -1.89 7.22 5.32
N GLY A 138 -1.09 6.76 6.28
CA GLY A 138 -1.41 6.74 7.70
C GLY A 138 -1.04 8.05 8.44
N ALA A 139 -0.31 8.95 7.77
CA ALA A 139 0.16 10.23 8.30
C ALA A 139 0.23 11.30 7.18
N SER A 140 0.75 12.51 7.47
CA SER A 140 0.94 13.55 6.44
C SER A 140 2.08 13.20 5.46
N GLY A 141 2.03 13.74 4.25
CA GLY A 141 3.11 13.65 3.28
C GLY A 141 4.46 14.16 3.84
N GLU A 142 4.44 15.22 4.65
CA GLU A 142 5.64 15.75 5.33
C GLU A 142 6.27 14.73 6.29
N HIS A 143 5.44 13.96 7.00
CA HIS A 143 5.93 12.91 7.88
C HIS A 143 6.59 11.78 7.07
N VAL A 144 5.97 11.34 5.98
CA VAL A 144 6.57 10.34 5.08
C VAL A 144 7.90 10.84 4.52
N MET A 145 7.95 12.10 4.06
CA MET A 145 9.16 12.73 3.54
C MET A 145 10.26 12.92 4.60
N SER A 146 9.97 12.70 5.89
CA SER A 146 11.01 12.66 6.92
C SER A 146 11.87 11.41 6.82
N VAL A 147 11.33 10.28 6.36
CA VAL A 147 11.99 8.97 6.30
C VAL A 147 12.14 8.39 4.89
N TYR A 148 11.53 9.01 3.87
CA TYR A 148 11.72 8.68 2.46
C TYR A 148 12.23 9.88 1.65
N ASP A 149 12.97 9.59 0.58
CA ASP A 149 13.26 10.51 -0.51
C ASP A 149 12.38 10.17 -1.71
N ALA A 150 11.85 11.19 -2.39
CA ALA A 150 11.03 11.00 -3.57
C ALA A 150 11.84 11.15 -4.86
N LYS A 151 11.63 10.23 -5.80
CA LYS A 151 12.15 10.29 -7.16
C LYS A 151 11.00 10.30 -8.13
N SER A 152 10.90 11.37 -8.92
CA SER A 152 9.98 11.41 -10.05
C SER A 152 10.54 10.55 -11.18
N LEU A 153 9.73 9.60 -11.65
CA LEU A 153 10.08 8.68 -12.74
C LEU A 153 9.36 9.04 -14.05
N GLY A 154 8.71 10.21 -14.10
CA GLY A 154 8.03 10.72 -15.29
C GLY A 154 6.58 10.24 -15.40
N LYS A 155 6.16 9.90 -16.63
CA LYS A 155 4.78 9.56 -16.97
C LYS A 155 4.65 8.10 -17.39
N ASP A 156 3.49 7.52 -17.11
CA ASP A 156 3.12 6.16 -17.51
C ASP A 156 1.60 6.10 -17.74
N ARG A 157 1.04 4.92 -17.98
CA ARG A 157 -0.40 4.72 -18.18
C ARG A 157 -0.90 3.48 -17.44
N VAL A 158 -1.96 3.64 -16.65
CA VAL A 158 -2.58 2.55 -15.86
C VAL A 158 -4.08 2.53 -16.14
N ALA A 159 -4.65 1.36 -16.45
CA ALA A 159 -6.07 1.20 -16.81
C ALA A 159 -6.57 2.18 -17.90
N GLY A 160 -5.67 2.57 -18.82
CA GLY A 160 -5.98 3.54 -19.87
C GLY A 160 -5.91 5.01 -19.44
N ILE A 161 -5.57 5.32 -18.18
CA ILE A 161 -5.45 6.66 -17.60
C ILE A 161 -3.98 7.07 -17.50
N ASP A 162 -3.67 8.30 -17.88
CA ASP A 162 -2.32 8.87 -17.80
C ASP A 162 -1.92 9.09 -16.33
N ALA A 163 -0.74 8.61 -15.98
CA ALA A 163 -0.23 8.61 -14.62
C ALA A 163 1.09 9.38 -14.50
N GLN A 164 1.29 10.06 -13.37
CA GLN A 164 2.61 10.45 -12.88
C GLN A 164 3.16 9.34 -11.99
N VAL A 165 4.45 9.03 -12.17
CA VAL A 165 5.13 7.97 -11.43
C VAL A 165 6.11 8.56 -10.43
N VAL A 166 5.98 8.18 -9.17
CA VAL A 166 6.88 8.59 -8.09
C VAL A 166 7.36 7.34 -7.35
N GLU A 167 8.66 7.25 -7.14
CA GLU A 167 9.30 6.25 -6.29
C GLU A 167 9.70 6.89 -4.96
N LEU A 168 9.33 6.26 -3.85
CA LEU A 168 9.68 6.65 -2.50
C LEU A 168 10.75 5.69 -1.99
N VAL A 169 11.99 6.18 -1.94
CA VAL A 169 13.16 5.41 -1.51
C VAL A 169 13.40 5.66 -0.03
N PRO A 170 13.49 4.63 0.82
CA PRO A 170 13.71 4.82 2.24
C PRO A 170 15.12 5.38 2.50
N LYS A 171 15.22 6.27 3.49
CA LYS A 171 16.51 6.85 3.93
C LYS A 171 17.34 5.91 4.81
N ASP A 172 16.77 4.77 5.17
CA ASP A 172 17.37 3.73 5.99
C ASP A 172 17.01 2.33 5.46
N ALA A 173 17.55 1.29 6.08
CA ALA A 173 17.31 -0.11 5.70
C ALA A 173 16.09 -0.74 6.40
N TYR A 174 15.28 0.05 7.12
CA TYR A 174 14.20 -0.45 7.96
C TYR A 174 12.83 -0.46 7.26
N ARG A 175 12.81 -0.21 5.96
CA ARG A 175 11.60 0.05 5.17
C ARG A 175 11.75 -0.50 3.76
N PHE A 176 10.62 -0.73 3.12
CA PHE A 176 10.56 -1.08 1.70
C PHE A 176 10.48 0.17 0.83
N THR A 177 10.90 0.05 -0.42
CA THR A 177 10.69 1.09 -1.42
C THR A 177 9.25 1.00 -1.92
N TYR A 178 8.60 2.15 -2.14
CA TYR A 178 7.27 2.21 -2.76
C TYR A 178 7.35 2.86 -4.13
N LYS A 179 6.65 2.30 -5.11
CA LYS A 179 6.46 2.94 -6.43
C LYS A 179 4.98 3.17 -6.66
N LEU A 180 4.64 4.43 -6.95
CA LEU A 180 3.28 4.93 -6.94
C LEU A 180 2.95 5.57 -8.29
N TRP A 181 1.78 5.25 -8.81
CA TRP A 181 1.23 5.82 -10.03
C TRP A 181 -0.05 6.55 -9.68
N ALA A 182 -0.05 7.88 -9.78
CA ALA A 182 -1.24 8.70 -9.54
C ALA A 182 -1.78 9.26 -10.85
N ASP A 183 -3.09 9.32 -11.02
CA ASP A 183 -3.74 10.02 -12.15
C ASP A 183 -3.21 11.45 -12.21
N ALA A 184 -2.61 11.82 -13.34
CA ALA A 184 -1.99 13.13 -13.51
C ALA A 184 -3.00 14.30 -13.34
N ARG A 185 -4.29 14.06 -13.55
CA ARG A 185 -5.35 15.06 -13.43
C ARG A 185 -5.91 15.15 -12.02
N THR A 186 -6.29 14.02 -11.44
CA THR A 186 -7.02 14.01 -10.15
C THR A 186 -6.12 13.76 -8.95
N GLY A 187 -4.99 13.08 -9.15
CA GLY A 187 -4.11 12.60 -8.08
C GLY A 187 -4.52 11.23 -7.52
N LEU A 188 -5.63 10.62 -7.97
CA LEU A 188 -6.06 9.32 -7.45
C LEU A 188 -5.00 8.25 -7.72
N LEU A 189 -4.65 7.46 -6.71
CA LEU A 189 -3.68 6.38 -6.85
C LEU A 189 -4.24 5.27 -7.75
N LEU A 190 -3.55 5.03 -8.86
CA LEU A 190 -3.93 4.05 -9.88
C LEU A 190 -3.24 2.71 -9.68
N ARG A 191 -1.96 2.74 -9.24
CA ARG A 191 -1.15 1.57 -8.92
C ARG A 191 -0.20 1.88 -7.78
N SER A 192 0.03 0.90 -6.92
CA SER A 192 1.08 0.89 -5.90
C SER A 192 1.86 -0.42 -6.00
N GLN A 193 3.18 -0.33 -5.85
CA GLN A 193 4.08 -1.46 -5.69
C GLN A 193 4.92 -1.27 -4.44
N THR A 194 5.10 -2.36 -3.69
CA THR A 194 6.06 -2.47 -2.60
C THR A 194 7.24 -3.31 -3.08
N LEU A 195 8.45 -2.79 -2.94
CA LEU A 195 9.68 -3.32 -3.51
C LEU A 195 10.68 -3.67 -2.41
N ASP A 196 11.38 -4.79 -2.55
CA ASP A 196 12.51 -5.13 -1.69
C ASP A 196 13.76 -4.29 -2.01
N ALA A 197 14.85 -4.51 -1.27
CA ALA A 197 16.12 -3.79 -1.47
C ALA A 197 16.83 -4.11 -2.80
N ASN A 198 16.36 -5.10 -3.56
CA ASN A 198 16.86 -5.47 -4.88
C ASN A 198 15.86 -5.10 -6.00
N ASP A 199 14.90 -4.23 -5.71
CA ASP A 199 13.82 -3.80 -6.61
C ASP A 199 12.88 -4.93 -7.07
N HIS A 200 12.82 -6.05 -6.34
CA HIS A 200 11.81 -7.07 -6.62
C HIS A 200 10.46 -6.63 -6.06
N VAL A 201 9.41 -6.78 -6.87
CA VAL A 201 8.03 -6.50 -6.46
C VAL A 201 7.57 -7.56 -5.47
N LEU A 202 7.40 -7.17 -4.21
CA LEU A 202 6.85 -8.02 -3.15
C LEU A 202 5.32 -8.08 -3.25
N GLU A 203 4.70 -6.92 -3.47
CA GLU A 203 3.25 -6.75 -3.58
C GLU A 203 2.91 -5.66 -4.60
N GLN A 204 1.78 -5.84 -5.29
CA GLN A 204 1.24 -4.86 -6.22
C GLN A 204 -0.28 -4.77 -6.06
N ILE A 205 -0.80 -3.55 -6.10
CA ILE A 205 -2.22 -3.29 -6.30
C ILE A 205 -2.39 -2.30 -7.44
N ALA A 206 -3.28 -2.58 -8.39
CA ALA A 206 -3.50 -1.72 -9.54
C ALA A 206 -4.94 -1.79 -10.04
N PHE A 207 -5.52 -0.67 -10.45
CA PHE A 207 -6.75 -0.70 -11.24
C PHE A 207 -6.49 -1.40 -12.59
N SER A 208 -7.38 -2.33 -12.95
CA SER A 208 -7.49 -2.88 -14.30
C SER A 208 -8.52 -2.12 -15.13
N GLN A 209 -9.51 -1.52 -14.48
CA GLN A 209 -10.51 -0.62 -15.06
C GLN A 209 -10.91 0.41 -14.01
N LEU A 210 -11.05 1.67 -14.40
CA LEU A 210 -11.49 2.75 -13.52
C LEU A 210 -12.33 3.76 -14.30
N GLN A 211 -13.48 4.14 -13.74
CA GLN A 211 -14.34 5.20 -14.22
C GLN A 211 -14.48 6.28 -13.15
N MET A 212 -13.89 7.44 -13.41
CA MET A 212 -14.06 8.62 -12.57
C MET A 212 -15.51 9.13 -12.67
N GLY A 213 -16.11 9.43 -11.51
CA GLY A 213 -17.51 9.83 -11.40
C GLY A 213 -18.52 8.72 -11.72
N GLY A 214 -18.10 7.47 -11.89
CA GLY A 214 -19.00 6.37 -12.23
C GLY A 214 -19.93 5.95 -11.07
N ALA A 215 -19.45 6.04 -9.83
CA ALA A 215 -20.28 5.81 -8.64
C ALA A 215 -21.04 7.08 -8.24
N GLY A 216 -22.32 6.93 -7.87
CA GLY A 216 -23.21 8.07 -7.61
C GLY A 216 -24.26 7.84 -6.52
N ALA A 217 -25.38 8.57 -6.64
CA ALA A 217 -26.46 8.54 -5.64
C ALA A 217 -27.10 7.15 -5.48
N ALA A 218 -27.16 6.37 -6.56
CA ALA A 218 -27.66 5.00 -6.53
C ALA A 218 -26.76 4.09 -5.67
N ASP A 219 -25.44 4.15 -5.85
CA ASP A 219 -24.49 3.39 -5.04
C ASP A 219 -24.53 3.79 -3.57
N LYS A 220 -24.54 5.09 -3.27
CA LYS A 220 -24.73 5.59 -1.91
C LYS A 220 -25.99 5.00 -1.28
N SER A 221 -27.11 5.02 -2.00
CA SER A 221 -28.39 4.47 -1.50
C SER A 221 -28.30 2.96 -1.26
N ALA A 222 -27.65 2.22 -2.16
CA ALA A 222 -27.44 0.79 -2.03
C ALA A 222 -26.53 0.43 -0.83
N ILE A 223 -25.46 1.20 -0.60
CA ILE A 223 -24.54 1.05 0.53
C ILE A 223 -25.29 1.28 1.84
N MET A 224 -25.98 2.42 1.98
CA MET A 224 -26.75 2.73 3.19
C MET A 224 -27.85 1.69 3.46
N SER A 225 -28.57 1.26 2.42
CA SER A 225 -29.58 0.21 2.54
C SER A 225 -28.97 -1.12 3.02
N GLY A 226 -27.84 -1.52 2.45
CA GLY A 226 -27.13 -2.73 2.85
C GLY A 226 -26.59 -2.68 4.29
N MET A 227 -26.17 -1.51 4.78
CA MET A 227 -25.75 -1.32 6.17
C MET A 227 -26.93 -1.35 7.15
N ARG A 228 -28.13 -0.91 6.72
CA ARG A 228 -29.35 -0.92 7.54
C ARG A 228 -30.08 -2.25 7.54
N ASN A 229 -30.05 -2.99 6.43
CA ASN A 229 -30.74 -4.27 6.28
C ASN A 229 -29.79 -5.44 6.58
N LEU A 230 -29.74 -5.83 7.85
CA LEU A 230 -28.96 -6.98 8.32
C LEU A 230 -29.83 -8.23 8.56
N SER A 231 -31.06 -8.25 8.03
CA SER A 231 -31.96 -9.39 8.20
C SER A 231 -31.33 -10.66 7.62
N GLY A 232 -31.41 -11.76 8.38
CA GLY A 232 -30.82 -13.05 8.01
C GLY A 232 -29.30 -13.19 8.23
N TRP A 233 -28.63 -12.16 8.77
CA TRP A 233 -27.21 -12.20 9.13
C TRP A 233 -27.03 -12.38 10.64
N THR A 234 -26.08 -13.22 11.04
CA THR A 234 -25.48 -13.16 12.37
C THR A 234 -24.58 -11.93 12.41
N VAL A 235 -24.95 -10.93 13.20
CA VAL A 235 -24.17 -9.69 13.32
C VAL A 235 -23.20 -9.82 14.49
N VAL A 236 -21.91 -9.64 14.22
CA VAL A 236 -20.84 -9.64 15.23
C VAL A 236 -20.22 -8.26 15.29
N ARG A 237 -20.13 -7.71 16.49
CA ARG A 237 -19.40 -6.48 16.80
C ARG A 237 -18.25 -6.87 17.72
N PRO A 238 -17.04 -7.12 17.17
CA PRO A 238 -15.91 -7.54 18.00
C PRO A 238 -15.67 -6.50 19.10
N PRO A 239 -15.68 -6.89 20.38
CA PRO A 239 -15.43 -5.94 21.45
C PRO A 239 -13.98 -5.48 21.36
N VAL A 240 -13.79 -4.16 21.38
CA VAL A 240 -12.49 -3.51 21.40
C VAL A 240 -12.50 -2.57 22.59
N ALA A 241 -11.59 -2.79 23.53
CA ALA A 241 -11.38 -1.88 24.65
C ALA A 241 -10.12 -1.06 24.41
N THR A 242 -10.14 0.21 24.79
CA THR A 242 -8.88 0.98 24.90
C THR A 242 -8.06 0.41 26.04
N VAL A 243 -6.74 0.39 25.86
CA VAL A 243 -5.82 -0.14 26.84
C VAL A 243 -4.64 0.80 26.96
N ASP A 244 -4.22 1.08 28.19
CA ASP A 244 -2.94 1.70 28.47
C ASP A 244 -1.95 0.58 28.75
N MET A 245 -1.07 0.32 27.78
CA MET A 245 -0.08 -0.75 27.90
C MET A 245 1.09 -0.33 28.80
N GLU A 246 1.40 0.96 28.87
CA GLU A 246 2.46 1.50 29.74
C GLU A 246 2.05 1.37 31.21
N ALA A 247 0.81 1.68 31.56
CA ALA A 247 0.25 1.46 32.89
C ALA A 247 0.28 -0.03 33.31
N GLN A 248 0.35 -0.96 32.35
CA GLN A 248 0.50 -2.40 32.61
C GLN A 248 1.95 -2.87 32.69
N GLY A 249 2.91 -1.96 32.54
CA GLY A 249 4.34 -2.24 32.62
C GLY A 249 5.02 -2.47 31.27
N TRP A 250 4.32 -2.31 30.14
CA TRP A 250 4.94 -2.44 28.82
C TRP A 250 5.62 -1.15 28.38
N GLN A 251 6.87 -1.26 27.98
CA GLN A 251 7.59 -0.17 27.33
C GLN A 251 7.71 -0.49 25.84
N LEU A 252 6.97 0.27 25.04
CA LEU A 252 6.82 0.07 23.59
C LEU A 252 7.26 1.30 22.80
N ALA A 253 8.39 1.90 23.20
CA ALA A 253 8.92 3.07 22.50
C ALA A 253 9.33 2.69 21.06
N PRO A 254 8.93 3.47 20.03
CA PRO A 254 9.37 3.22 18.67
C PRO A 254 10.90 3.26 18.59
N SER A 255 11.52 2.14 18.23
CA SER A 255 12.98 2.00 18.17
C SER A 255 13.56 2.28 16.78
N VAL A 256 12.70 2.64 15.83
CA VAL A 256 13.04 2.98 14.45
C VAL A 256 12.47 4.36 14.15
N ALA A 257 13.33 5.28 13.69
CA ALA A 257 12.96 6.66 13.40
C ALA A 257 11.74 6.73 12.47
N GLY A 258 10.85 7.70 12.68
CA GLY A 258 9.63 7.90 11.88
C GLY A 258 8.42 7.08 12.34
N PHE A 259 8.58 5.90 12.95
CA PHE A 259 7.41 5.18 13.46
C PHE A 259 6.82 5.88 14.69
N GLN A 260 5.51 6.05 14.70
CA GLN A 260 4.74 6.60 15.82
C GLN A 260 3.61 5.66 16.21
N LYS A 261 3.36 5.53 17.52
CA LYS A 261 2.26 4.73 18.06
C LYS A 261 0.94 5.47 17.82
N ILE A 262 0.04 4.86 17.07
CA ILE A 262 -1.25 5.47 16.67
C ILE A 262 -2.46 4.81 17.33
N ARG A 263 -2.29 3.62 17.92
CA ARG A 263 -3.41 2.89 18.54
C ARG A 263 -2.93 1.89 19.57
N GLU A 264 -3.65 1.81 20.68
CA GLU A 264 -3.56 0.73 21.66
C GLU A 264 -4.96 0.21 21.98
N VAL A 265 -5.16 -1.09 21.79
CA VAL A 265 -6.44 -1.73 22.05
C VAL A 265 -6.27 -3.13 22.63
N ARG A 266 -7.22 -3.55 23.45
CA ARG A 266 -7.40 -4.93 23.89
C ARG A 266 -8.53 -5.57 23.10
N ARG A 267 -8.29 -6.76 22.56
CA ARG A 267 -9.29 -7.59 21.86
C ARG A 267 -9.32 -8.99 22.47
N PRO A 268 -10.49 -9.57 22.76
CA PRO A 268 -10.57 -10.98 23.11
C PRO A 268 -10.43 -11.83 21.85
N MET A 269 -9.45 -12.73 21.86
CA MET A 269 -9.30 -13.76 20.84
C MET A 269 -10.01 -15.05 21.29
N ALA A 270 -10.39 -15.88 20.32
CA ALA A 270 -11.03 -17.16 20.61
C ALA A 270 -10.18 -17.97 21.59
N ALA A 271 -10.85 -18.58 22.57
CA ALA A 271 -10.22 -19.53 23.45
C ALA A 271 -9.65 -20.70 22.63
N ARG A 272 -8.57 -21.31 23.13
CA ARG A 272 -7.92 -22.46 22.48
C ARG A 272 -8.80 -23.70 22.57
N ASP A 273 -9.32 -23.93 23.78
CA ASP A 273 -10.15 -25.07 24.11
C ASP A 273 -11.60 -24.64 24.32
N ALA A 274 -12.52 -25.53 23.97
CA ALA A 274 -13.94 -25.29 24.15
C ALA A 274 -14.26 -25.15 25.66
N GLY A 275 -14.85 -24.02 26.05
CA GLY A 275 -15.27 -23.75 27.43
C GLY A 275 -14.31 -22.88 28.25
N GLU A 276 -13.12 -22.57 27.75
CA GLU A 276 -12.20 -21.62 28.38
C GLU A 276 -12.60 -20.17 28.03
N PRO A 277 -12.25 -19.17 28.89
CA PRO A 277 -12.50 -17.77 28.58
C PRO A 277 -11.69 -17.31 27.35
N PRO A 278 -12.19 -16.30 26.60
CA PRO A 278 -11.43 -15.69 25.53
C PRO A 278 -10.07 -15.17 26.00
N ILE A 279 -9.05 -15.28 25.15
CA ILE A 279 -7.70 -14.84 25.48
C ILE A 279 -7.63 -13.32 25.30
N PRO A 280 -7.30 -12.52 26.34
CA PRO A 280 -7.08 -11.10 26.16
C PRO A 280 -5.79 -10.88 25.38
N VAL A 281 -5.87 -10.16 24.26
CA VAL A 281 -4.72 -9.79 23.45
C VAL A 281 -4.66 -8.28 23.36
N ASP A 282 -3.55 -7.71 23.84
CA ASP A 282 -3.26 -6.30 23.66
C ASP A 282 -2.54 -6.08 22.33
N GLN A 283 -2.90 -5.00 21.65
CA GLN A 283 -2.34 -4.62 20.37
C GLN A 283 -1.92 -3.16 20.40
N ALA A 284 -0.64 -2.89 20.18
CA ALA A 284 -0.14 -1.58 19.81
C ALA A 284 0.10 -1.52 18.30
N VAL A 285 -0.27 -0.42 17.66
CA VAL A 285 -0.05 -0.19 16.22
C VAL A 285 0.83 1.04 16.03
N PHE A 286 1.85 0.87 15.20
CA PHE A 286 2.82 1.89 14.83
C PHE A 286 2.77 2.12 13.33
N THR A 287 2.95 3.36 12.88
CA THR A 287 3.08 3.70 11.46
C THR A 287 4.16 4.74 11.25
N ASP A 288 4.83 4.72 10.10
CA ASP A 288 5.70 5.79 9.62
C ASP A 288 5.03 6.68 8.55
N GLY A 289 3.72 6.48 8.37
CA GLY A 289 2.91 7.11 7.34
C GLY A 289 2.63 6.25 6.10
N LEU A 290 3.44 5.20 5.83
CA LEU A 290 3.24 4.26 4.73
C LEU A 290 3.19 2.81 5.20
N ALA A 291 4.20 2.39 5.96
CA ALA A 291 4.29 1.08 6.56
C ALA A 291 3.65 1.08 7.95
N THR A 292 3.09 -0.07 8.31
CA THR A 292 2.45 -0.29 9.62
C THR A 292 3.05 -1.51 10.29
N ILE A 293 3.30 -1.40 11.60
CA ILE A 293 3.75 -2.49 12.48
C ILE A 293 2.71 -2.66 13.58
N SER A 294 2.21 -3.88 13.77
CA SER A 294 1.39 -4.27 14.91
C SER A 294 2.20 -5.14 15.87
N VAL A 295 2.18 -4.77 17.14
CA VAL A 295 2.70 -5.55 18.26
C VAL A 295 1.52 -6.14 19.01
N PHE A 296 1.43 -7.47 19.05
CA PHE A 296 0.43 -8.19 19.85
C PHE A 296 1.10 -8.82 21.06
N ILE A 297 0.46 -8.67 22.21
CA ILE A 297 0.90 -9.23 23.48
C ILE A 297 -0.22 -10.11 24.04
N GLU A 298 0.07 -11.39 24.22
CA GLU A 298 -0.85 -12.37 24.78
C GLU A 298 -0.18 -13.15 25.92
N PRO A 299 -0.92 -13.62 26.93
CA PRO A 299 -0.38 -14.53 27.94
C PRO A 299 0.20 -15.82 27.34
N ALA A 300 1.29 -16.30 27.90
CA ALA A 300 1.97 -17.54 27.51
C ALA A 300 1.42 -18.80 28.19
N GLU A 301 0.59 -18.63 29.21
CA GLU A 301 0.00 -19.75 29.96
C GLU A 301 -0.84 -20.64 29.02
N LYS A 302 -0.69 -21.96 29.16
CA LYS A 302 -1.34 -22.98 28.32
C LYS A 302 -1.06 -22.84 26.80
N ASN A 303 0.06 -22.22 26.40
CA ASN A 303 0.40 -22.00 24.99
C ASN A 303 1.54 -22.90 24.47
N THR A 304 1.27 -23.70 23.43
CA THR A 304 2.25 -24.55 22.71
C THR A 304 3.03 -23.82 21.60
N ARG A 305 2.82 -22.51 21.47
CA ARG A 305 3.49 -21.67 20.48
C ARG A 305 5.01 -21.72 20.67
N LYS A 306 5.71 -21.57 19.55
CA LYS A 306 7.16 -21.50 19.50
C LYS A 306 7.56 -20.12 19.00
N GLU A 307 8.74 -19.67 19.44
CA GLU A 307 9.39 -18.55 18.78
C GLU A 307 9.65 -18.89 17.31
N GLY A 308 9.66 -17.86 16.47
CA GLY A 308 9.93 -18.04 15.06
C GLY A 308 9.74 -16.75 14.28
N ALA A 309 10.17 -16.77 13.04
CA ALA A 309 9.94 -15.72 12.07
C ALA A 309 9.32 -16.32 10.81
N GLY A 310 8.57 -15.50 10.08
CA GLY A 310 7.96 -15.86 8.82
C GLY A 310 7.68 -14.64 7.97
N SER A 311 7.42 -14.88 6.69
CA SER A 311 7.15 -13.83 5.71
C SER A 311 6.06 -14.29 4.75
N THR A 312 5.21 -13.37 4.30
CA THR A 312 4.24 -13.61 3.23
C THR A 312 4.12 -12.32 2.42
N GLY A 313 4.81 -12.25 1.28
CA GLY A 313 4.95 -11.01 0.49
C GLY A 313 5.74 -9.95 1.24
N ALA A 314 5.18 -8.74 1.33
CA ALA A 314 5.77 -7.66 2.10
C ALA A 314 5.51 -7.81 3.61
N THR A 315 4.52 -8.60 4.01
CA THR A 315 4.19 -8.81 5.43
C THR A 315 5.17 -9.78 6.07
N ASN A 316 5.94 -9.30 7.05
CA ASN A 316 6.81 -10.11 7.89
C ASN A 316 6.21 -10.30 9.28
N VAL A 317 6.54 -11.40 9.95
CA VAL A 317 6.14 -11.72 11.32
C VAL A 317 7.32 -12.24 12.13
N LEU A 318 7.39 -11.82 13.39
CA LEU A 318 8.34 -12.28 14.39
C LEU A 318 7.59 -12.59 15.69
N VAL A 319 7.77 -13.80 16.21
CA VAL A 319 7.20 -14.27 17.47
C VAL A 319 8.32 -14.48 18.47
N LYS A 320 8.21 -13.84 19.63
CA LYS A 320 9.16 -13.93 20.74
C LYS A 320 8.45 -14.18 22.06
N ARG A 321 9.11 -14.87 22.99
CA ARG A 321 8.64 -15.01 24.36
C ARG A 321 9.39 -14.02 25.26
N ARG A 322 8.65 -13.35 26.14
CA ARG A 322 9.19 -12.47 27.20
C ARG A 322 8.45 -12.80 28.49
N GLY A 323 9.12 -13.50 29.41
CA GLY A 323 8.51 -14.01 30.64
C GLY A 323 7.27 -14.86 30.34
N ASP A 324 6.13 -14.42 30.89
CA ASP A 324 4.84 -15.07 30.77
C ASP A 324 3.99 -14.53 29.61
N TYR A 325 4.62 -13.90 28.63
CA TYR A 325 3.94 -13.33 27.46
C TYR A 325 4.56 -13.79 26.15
N TRP A 326 3.70 -13.98 25.16
CA TRP A 326 4.08 -14.01 23.75
C TRP A 326 3.91 -12.65 23.13
N ILE A 327 4.95 -12.24 22.41
CA ILE A 327 4.98 -11.03 21.62
C ILE A 327 5.00 -11.44 20.16
N THR A 328 4.00 -10.99 19.41
CA THR A 328 3.97 -11.12 17.95
C THR A 328 4.12 -9.74 17.35
N VAL A 329 5.22 -9.50 16.64
CA VAL A 329 5.44 -8.29 15.87
C VAL A 329 5.21 -8.62 14.40
N LEU A 330 4.30 -7.92 13.74
CA LEU A 330 3.97 -8.14 12.33
C LEU A 330 3.84 -6.80 11.61
N GLY A 331 4.34 -6.71 10.38
CA GLY A 331 4.20 -5.50 9.59
C GLY A 331 4.73 -5.64 8.17
N GLU A 332 4.38 -4.68 7.33
CA GLU A 332 4.89 -4.55 5.96
C GLU A 332 6.25 -3.84 5.94
N VAL A 333 7.23 -4.45 6.59
CA VAL A 333 8.59 -3.90 6.77
C VAL A 333 9.62 -5.02 6.65
N PRO A 334 10.89 -4.73 6.32
CA PRO A 334 11.97 -5.71 6.34
C PRO A 334 12.07 -6.49 7.66
N PRO A 335 12.52 -7.76 7.65
CA PRO A 335 12.66 -8.56 8.87
C PRO A 335 13.53 -7.92 9.96
N ALA A 336 14.58 -7.18 9.57
CA ALA A 336 15.45 -6.45 10.48
C ALA A 336 14.69 -5.41 11.32
N THR A 337 13.67 -4.76 10.73
CA THR A 337 12.80 -3.79 11.42
C THR A 337 12.03 -4.46 12.54
N LEU A 338 11.45 -5.64 12.29
CA LEU A 338 10.72 -6.38 13.33
C LEU A 338 11.64 -6.83 14.47
N GLN A 339 12.88 -7.22 14.15
CA GLN A 339 13.88 -7.55 15.17
C GLN A 339 14.23 -6.35 16.04
N GLN A 340 14.39 -5.16 15.44
CA GLN A 340 14.67 -3.92 16.13
C GLN A 340 13.50 -3.49 17.04
N PHE A 341 12.26 -3.63 16.57
CA PHE A 341 11.07 -3.42 17.40
C PHE A 341 10.99 -4.41 18.56
N ALA A 342 11.09 -5.71 18.28
CA ALA A 342 10.96 -6.75 19.31
C ALA A 342 12.05 -6.67 20.39
N SER A 343 13.24 -6.18 20.03
CA SER A 343 14.36 -6.02 20.96
C SER A 343 14.17 -4.83 21.91
N ALA A 344 13.41 -3.82 21.50
CA ALA A 344 13.10 -2.64 22.31
C ALA A 344 11.88 -2.81 23.24
N ILE A 345 11.13 -3.91 23.08
CA ILE A 345 9.98 -4.19 23.95
C ILE A 345 10.48 -4.74 25.29
N GLU A 346 10.20 -3.97 26.34
CA GLU A 346 10.50 -4.35 27.72
C GLU A 346 9.20 -4.50 28.53
N TYR A 347 9.24 -5.41 29.51
CA TYR A 347 8.21 -5.52 30.53
C TYR A 347 8.81 -5.18 31.89
N LYS A 348 8.31 -4.12 32.52
CA LYS A 348 8.64 -3.71 33.89
C LYS A 348 7.34 -3.72 34.68
N ALA A 349 7.17 -4.74 35.52
CA ALA A 349 6.00 -4.85 36.39
C ALA A 349 5.73 -3.51 37.09
N SER A 350 4.49 -3.01 36.97
CA SER A 350 4.08 -1.84 37.75
C SER A 350 4.16 -2.19 39.24
N LYS A 351 4.77 -1.30 40.02
CA LYS A 351 4.92 -1.46 41.47
C LYS A 351 3.60 -1.33 42.20
#